data_AF-A0A9X3YGM3-F1
#
_entry.id   AF-A0A9X3YGM3-F1
#
_cell.length_a   1.000
_cell.length_b   1.000
_cell.length_c   1.000
_cell.angle_alpha   90.00
_cell.angle_beta   90.00
_cell.angle_gamma   90.00
#
_symmetry.space_group_name_H-M   'P 1'
#
loop_
_entity.id
_entity.type
_entity.pdbx_description
1 polymer ?
#
loop_
_entity_poly.entity_id
_entity_poly.type
_entity_poly.pdbx_seq_one_letter_code
_entity_poly.pdbx_strand_id
1 'polypeptide(L)'
;GKTECFLLPILEHCRVARAEGQRGIKAIILYPMNALASDQSGRVAKEIVKATGLSGIRAGLYVGDAPAIESQTVAQLSDGSYSVITDRNALRENPPDILLTNYKMLDFLLLRAADAPLWAHQQPDTLRYL
;
A
#
# COMPACT_ATOMS: atom_id res chain seq x y z
N GLY A 1 -14.05 14.45 -3.89
CA GLY A 1 -13.70 14.89 -5.26
C GLY A 1 -12.31 15.52 -5.43
N LYS A 2 -11.25 15.01 -4.79
CA LYS A 2 -9.84 15.23 -5.21
C LYS A 2 -9.06 13.93 -5.02
N THR A 3 -9.32 13.26 -3.88
CA THR A 3 -8.75 11.95 -3.56
C THR A 3 -9.16 10.86 -4.55
N GLU A 4 -10.42 10.85 -5.02
CA GLU A 4 -10.85 9.85 -6.02
C GLU A 4 -10.15 10.03 -7.37
N CYS A 5 -9.79 11.27 -7.74
CA CYS A 5 -9.22 11.57 -9.06
C CYS A 5 -7.85 10.92 -9.29
N PHE A 6 -7.03 10.79 -8.24
CA PHE A 6 -5.74 10.10 -8.35
C PHE A 6 -5.84 8.61 -7.96
N LEU A 7 -6.74 8.27 -7.02
CA LEU A 7 -6.81 6.92 -6.48
C LEU A 7 -7.44 5.93 -7.47
N LEU A 8 -8.50 6.32 -8.19
CA LEU A 8 -9.19 5.40 -9.11
C LEU A 8 -8.28 4.89 -10.25
N PRO A 9 -7.47 5.75 -10.93
CA PRO A 9 -6.50 5.27 -11.92
C PRO A 9 -5.45 4.31 -11.35
N ILE A 10 -4.98 4.55 -10.12
CA ILE A 10 -4.03 3.68 -9.43
C ILE A 10 -4.66 2.30 -9.15
N LEU A 11 -5.88 2.29 -8.60
CA LEU A 11 -6.61 1.06 -8.29
C LEU A 11 -6.88 0.23 -9.56
N GLU A 12 -7.29 0.89 -10.65
CA GLU A 12 -7.52 0.21 -11.93
C GLU A 12 -6.22 -0.37 -12.50
N HIS A 13 -5.12 0.37 -12.45
CA HIS A 13 -3.82 -0.15 -12.86
C HIS A 13 -3.41 -1.37 -12.02
N CYS A 14 -3.58 -1.30 -10.70
CA CYS A 14 -3.29 -2.43 -9.81
C CYS A 14 -4.13 -3.66 -10.16
N ARG A 15 -5.43 -3.47 -10.43
CA ARG A 15 -6.35 -4.53 -10.82
C ARG A 15 -5.90 -5.23 -12.11
N VAL A 16 -5.57 -4.46 -13.16
CA VAL A 16 -5.12 -4.99 -14.45
C VAL A 16 -3.78 -5.74 -14.30
N ALA A 17 -2.79 -5.10 -13.69
CA ALA A 17 -1.46 -5.70 -13.51
C ALA A 17 -1.54 -7.00 -12.69
N ARG A 18 -2.42 -7.07 -11.67
CA ARG A 18 -2.61 -8.30 -10.90
C ARG A 18 -3.30 -9.40 -11.70
N ALA A 19 -4.26 -9.05 -12.57
CA ALA A 19 -4.89 -10.01 -13.48
C ALA A 19 -3.89 -10.61 -14.49
N GLU A 20 -2.85 -9.85 -14.84
CA GLU A 20 -1.71 -10.30 -15.66
C GLU A 20 -0.63 -11.06 -14.86
N GLY A 21 -0.81 -11.23 -13.55
CA GLY A 21 0.16 -11.92 -12.69
C GLY A 21 1.38 -11.08 -12.30
N GLN A 22 1.37 -9.77 -12.55
CA GLN A 22 2.47 -8.88 -12.19
C GLN A 22 2.55 -8.69 -10.66
N ARG A 23 3.70 -9.02 -10.08
CA ARG A 23 4.01 -8.84 -8.65
C ARG A 23 4.84 -7.56 -8.44
N GLY A 24 5.00 -7.16 -7.18
CA GLY A 24 5.74 -5.95 -6.80
C GLY A 24 4.85 -4.71 -6.63
N ILE A 25 5.49 -3.61 -6.22
CA ILE A 25 4.82 -2.35 -5.87
C ILE A 25 4.54 -1.56 -7.14
N LYS A 26 3.25 -1.24 -7.35
CA LYS A 26 2.72 -0.61 -8.55
C LYS A 26 2.51 0.89 -8.39
N ALA A 27 2.25 1.30 -7.16
CA ALA A 27 2.14 2.69 -6.76
C ALA A 27 2.77 2.93 -5.39
N ILE A 28 3.51 4.02 -5.27
CA ILE A 28 3.93 4.58 -3.99
C ILE A 28 3.18 5.89 -3.81
N ILE A 29 2.59 6.11 -2.64
CA ILE A 29 1.92 7.36 -2.31
C ILE A 29 2.69 8.01 -1.16
N LEU A 30 3.33 9.13 -1.46
CA LEU A 30 4.12 9.89 -0.51
C LEU A 30 3.28 10.94 0.22
N TYR A 31 3.30 10.87 1.55
CA TYR A 31 2.71 11.87 2.42
C TYR A 31 3.78 12.63 3.21
N PRO A 32 3.57 13.93 3.49
CA PRO A 32 4.51 14.74 4.25
C PRO A 32 4.63 14.35 5.72
N MET A 33 3.61 13.70 6.29
CA MET A 33 3.54 13.36 7.73
C MET A 33 2.92 11.98 7.97
N ASN A 34 3.36 11.30 9.04
CA ASN A 34 2.85 9.99 9.45
C ASN A 34 1.33 9.99 9.64
N ALA A 35 0.80 10.98 10.38
CA ALA A 35 -0.63 11.09 10.66
C ALA A 35 -1.46 11.15 9.37
N LEU A 36 -1.02 11.93 8.38
CA LEU A 36 -1.74 12.02 7.11
C LEU A 36 -1.69 10.70 6.34
N ALA A 37 -0.54 10.01 6.32
CA ALA A 37 -0.44 8.70 5.69
C ALA A 37 -1.39 7.67 6.35
N SER A 38 -1.43 7.65 7.68
CA SER A 38 -2.34 6.80 8.47
C SER A 38 -3.81 7.09 8.14
N ASP A 39 -4.22 8.36 8.17
CA ASP A 39 -5.60 8.76 7.87
C ASP A 39 -6.01 8.42 6.43
N GLN A 40 -5.10 8.57 5.46
CA GLN A 40 -5.39 8.25 4.07
C GLN A 40 -5.37 6.74 3.79
N SER A 41 -4.61 5.94 4.56
CA SER A 41 -4.57 4.50 4.39
C SER A 41 -5.95 3.84 4.59
N GLY A 42 -6.71 4.28 5.57
CA GLY A 42 -8.08 3.79 5.81
C GLY A 42 -9.03 4.10 4.64
N ARG A 43 -8.80 5.21 3.91
CA ARG A 43 -9.57 5.54 2.70
C ARG A 43 -9.23 4.59 1.55
N VAL A 44 -7.95 4.29 1.33
CA VAL A 44 -7.52 3.31 0.33
C VAL A 44 -8.11 1.93 0.64
N ALA A 45 -8.02 1.49 1.90
CA ALA A 45 -8.61 0.22 2.34
C ALA A 45 -10.13 0.19 2.11
N LYS A 46 -10.83 1.27 2.41
CA LYS A 46 -12.28 1.39 2.17
C LYS A 46 -12.66 1.21 0.70
N GLU A 47 -11.94 1.86 -0.22
CA GLU A 47 -12.23 1.71 -1.65
C GLU A 47 -11.94 0.28 -2.15
N ILE A 48 -10.85 -0.33 -1.68
CA ILE A 48 -10.52 -1.73 -2.01
C ILE A 48 -11.58 -2.70 -1.50
N VAL A 49 -12.02 -2.56 -0.25
CA VAL A 49 -12.97 -3.47 0.39
C VAL A 49 -14.38 -3.34 -0.22
N LYS A 50 -14.80 -2.13 -0.61
CA LYS A 50 -16.15 -1.89 -1.14
C LYS A 50 -16.36 -2.40 -2.57
N ALA A 51 -15.31 -2.44 -3.38
CA ALA A 51 -15.42 -2.82 -4.79
C ALA A 51 -15.01 -4.28 -5.00
N THR A 52 -15.97 -5.13 -5.38
CA THR A 52 -15.73 -6.57 -5.62
C THR A 52 -14.62 -6.82 -6.65
N GLY A 53 -14.52 -5.96 -7.66
CA GLY A 53 -13.48 -6.02 -8.70
C GLY A 53 -12.06 -5.69 -8.21
N LEU A 54 -11.91 -5.15 -6.99
CA LEU A 54 -10.62 -4.83 -6.37
C LEU A 54 -10.19 -5.89 -5.34
N SER A 55 -10.94 -6.99 -5.24
CA SER A 55 -10.62 -8.09 -4.33
C SER A 55 -9.20 -8.64 -4.59
N GLY A 56 -8.42 -8.71 -3.51
CA GLY A 56 -7.04 -9.17 -3.54
C GLY A 56 -5.99 -8.10 -3.86
N ILE A 57 -6.36 -6.84 -4.12
CA ILE A 57 -5.40 -5.73 -4.11
C ILE A 57 -4.84 -5.56 -2.69
N ARG A 58 -3.52 -5.50 -2.57
CA ARG A 58 -2.80 -5.30 -1.32
C ARG A 58 -2.38 -3.84 -1.20
N ALA A 59 -2.75 -3.19 -0.10
CA ALA A 59 -2.24 -1.88 0.27
C ALA A 59 -1.49 -1.98 1.59
N GLY A 60 -0.39 -1.24 1.72
CA GLY A 60 0.46 -1.24 2.90
C GLY A 60 0.82 0.16 3.37
N LEU A 61 0.89 0.36 4.69
CA LEU A 61 1.36 1.60 5.30
C LEU A 61 2.70 1.33 5.99
N TYR A 62 3.75 2.04 5.57
CA TYR A 62 5.07 1.97 6.20
C TYR A 62 5.50 3.36 6.63
N VAL A 63 5.25 3.70 7.89
CA VAL A 63 5.65 4.97 8.50
C VAL A 63 6.48 4.73 9.76
N GLY A 64 7.07 5.80 10.30
CA GLY A 64 7.97 5.71 11.46
C GLY A 64 7.27 5.16 12.70
N ASP A 65 6.02 5.57 12.90
CA ASP A 65 5.19 5.14 14.02
C ASP A 65 4.39 3.90 13.62
N ALA A 66 4.63 2.77 14.30
CA ALA A 66 3.78 1.60 14.13
C ALA A 66 2.42 1.83 14.81
N PRO A 67 1.31 1.37 14.23
CA PRO A 67 0.03 1.38 14.95
C PRO A 67 0.11 0.49 16.19
N ALA A 68 -0.72 0.77 17.20
CA ALA A 68 -0.78 -0.03 18.42
C ALA A 68 -1.14 -1.51 18.16
N ILE A 69 -1.89 -1.76 17.08
CA ILE A 69 -2.25 -3.08 16.60
C ILE A 69 -1.84 -3.15 15.13
N GLU A 70 -0.95 -4.09 14.81
CA GLU A 70 -0.55 -4.36 13.43
C GLU A 70 -1.60 -5.20 12.70
N SER A 71 -1.67 -5.02 11.39
CA SER A 71 -2.57 -5.75 10.49
C SER A 71 -1.77 -6.37 9.35
N GLN A 72 -2.15 -7.59 8.97
CA GLN A 72 -1.51 -8.34 7.89
C GLN A 72 -2.32 -8.30 6.59
N THR A 73 -3.51 -7.70 6.61
CA THR A 73 -4.46 -7.71 5.48
C THR A 73 -5.15 -6.36 5.28
N VAL A 74 -5.68 -6.14 4.08
CA VAL A 74 -6.63 -5.06 3.84
C VAL A 74 -8.04 -5.54 4.22
N ALA A 75 -8.68 -4.90 5.20
CA ALA A 75 -9.97 -5.36 5.71
C ALA A 75 -10.79 -4.23 6.36
N GLN A 76 -12.11 -4.45 6.46
CA GLN A 76 -12.96 -3.69 7.38
C GLN A 76 -12.94 -4.36 8.76
N LEU A 77 -12.73 -3.57 9.81
CA LEU A 77 -12.71 -4.03 11.20
C LEU A 77 -14.11 -4.04 11.81
N SER A 78 -14.25 -4.68 12.97
CA SER A 78 -15.54 -4.84 13.69
C SER A 78 -16.13 -3.51 14.16
N ASP A 79 -15.31 -2.50 14.41
CA ASP A 79 -15.73 -1.13 14.77
C ASP A 79 -16.13 -0.28 13.56
N GLY A 80 -16.11 -0.87 12.35
CA GLY A 80 -16.45 -0.21 11.09
C GLY A 80 -15.31 0.58 10.44
N SER A 81 -14.14 0.67 11.09
CA SER A 81 -12.94 1.25 10.49
C SER A 81 -12.33 0.32 9.43
N TYR A 82 -11.33 0.81 8.70
CA TYR A 82 -10.67 0.06 7.64
C TYR A 82 -9.16 0.06 7.87
N SER A 83 -8.54 -1.10 7.70
CA SER A 83 -7.12 -1.30 7.90
C SER A 83 -6.44 -1.74 6.61
N VAL A 84 -5.19 -1.32 6.45
CA VAL A 84 -4.25 -1.81 5.43
C VAL A 84 -3.21 -2.71 6.12
N ILE A 85 -2.27 -3.25 5.35
CA ILE A 85 -1.16 -4.03 5.90
C ILE A 85 -0.17 -3.07 6.59
N THR A 86 0.07 -3.27 7.88
CA THR A 86 1.00 -2.46 8.69
C THR A 86 2.11 -3.28 9.33
N ASP A 87 1.91 -4.60 9.43
CA ASP A 87 2.95 -5.55 9.83
C ASP A 87 4.10 -5.52 8.81
N ARG A 88 5.29 -5.12 9.28
CA ARG A 88 6.48 -4.94 8.42
C ARG A 88 6.98 -6.25 7.83
N ASN A 89 6.80 -7.38 8.53
CA ASN A 89 7.20 -8.69 8.00
C ASN A 89 6.24 -9.13 6.91
N ALA A 90 4.92 -8.95 7.11
CA ALA A 90 3.91 -9.24 6.10
C ALA A 90 4.11 -8.39 4.82
N LEU A 91 4.55 -7.13 4.97
CA LEU A 91 4.92 -6.28 3.82
C LEU A 91 6.14 -6.84 3.07
N ARG A 92 7.20 -7.26 3.78
CA ARG A 92 8.42 -7.78 3.15
C ARG A 92 8.23 -9.15 2.49
N GLU A 93 7.49 -10.04 3.15
CA GLU A 93 7.22 -11.40 2.65
C GLU A 93 6.34 -11.38 1.40
N ASN A 94 5.36 -10.47 1.36
CA ASN A 94 4.48 -10.32 0.22
C ASN A 94 4.21 -8.82 -0.03
N PRO A 95 5.02 -8.16 -0.87
CA PRO A 95 4.93 -6.71 -1.10
C PRO A 95 3.51 -6.26 -1.48
N PRO A 96 3.07 -5.07 -1.04
CA PRO A 96 1.78 -4.53 -1.42
C PRO A 96 1.80 -4.06 -2.88
N ASP A 97 0.63 -3.96 -3.51
CA ASP A 97 0.47 -3.28 -4.79
C ASP A 97 0.60 -1.75 -4.62
N ILE A 98 0.10 -1.22 -3.50
CA ILE A 98 0.12 0.19 -3.16
C ILE A 98 0.84 0.39 -1.82
N LEU A 99 1.92 1.16 -1.81
CA LEU A 99 2.66 1.50 -0.60
C LEU A 99 2.40 2.96 -0.23
N LEU A 100 1.83 3.20 0.96
CA LEU A 100 1.68 4.52 1.55
C LEU A 100 2.85 4.75 2.52
N THR A 101 3.60 5.83 2.33
CA THR A 101 4.78 6.13 3.15
C THR A 101 5.09 7.64 3.15
N ASN A 102 6.23 8.03 3.71
CA ASN A 102 6.78 9.38 3.62
C ASN A 102 8.22 9.33 3.07
N TYR A 103 8.79 10.48 2.69
CA TYR A 103 10.12 10.55 2.08
C TYR A 103 11.21 9.90 2.95
N LYS A 104 11.21 10.17 4.26
CA LYS A 104 12.21 9.63 5.19
C LYS A 104 12.14 8.11 5.28
N MET A 105 10.94 7.55 5.29
CA MET A 105 10.75 6.11 5.37
C MET A 105 11.01 5.44 4.02
N LEU A 106 10.69 6.09 2.90
CA LEU A 106 11.07 5.60 1.57
C LEU A 106 12.60 5.50 1.43
N ASP A 107 13.36 6.52 1.87
CA ASP A 107 14.82 6.46 1.88
C ASP A 107 15.33 5.25 2.67
N PHE A 108 14.75 4.98 3.83
CA PHE A 108 15.10 3.78 4.60
C PHE A 108 14.74 2.48 3.88
N LEU A 109 13.56 2.39 3.27
CA LEU A 109 13.13 1.21 2.53
C LEU A 109 14.04 0.90 1.34
N LEU A 110 14.63 1.91 0.71
CA LEU A 110 15.55 1.75 -0.43
C LEU A 110 16.97 1.37 0.01
N LEU A 111 17.40 1.79 1.20
CA LEU A 111 18.80 1.63 1.65
C LEU A 111 19.01 0.45 2.61
N ARG A 112 17.98 0.02 3.33
CA ARG A 112 18.13 -1.03 4.36
C ARG A 112 18.07 -2.42 3.75
N ALA A 113 19.08 -3.23 4.02
CA ALA A 113 19.11 -4.64 3.61
C ALA A 113 17.89 -5.44 4.08
N ALA A 114 17.37 -5.13 5.28
CA ALA A 114 16.16 -5.77 5.81
C ALA A 114 14.91 -5.52 4.97
N ASP A 115 14.86 -4.42 4.21
CA ASP A 115 13.72 -4.02 3.39
C ASP A 115 13.93 -4.38 1.90
N ALA A 116 15.10 -4.94 1.53
CA ALA A 116 15.38 -5.43 0.17
C ALA A 116 14.33 -6.43 -0.38
N PRO A 117 13.76 -7.36 0.42
CA PRO A 117 12.70 -8.25 -0.07
C PRO A 117 11.47 -7.53 -0.61
N LEU A 118 11.19 -6.31 -0.13
CA LEU A 118 10.07 -5.49 -0.60
C LEU A 118 10.14 -5.23 -2.12
N TRP A 119 11.36 -5.18 -2.67
CA TRP A 119 11.65 -4.82 -4.05
C TRP A 119 12.01 -6.03 -4.93
N ALA A 120 12.01 -7.26 -4.38
CA ALA A 120 12.51 -8.45 -5.06
C ALA A 120 11.75 -8.83 -6.34
N HIS A 121 10.53 -8.33 -6.50
CA HIS A 121 9.68 -8.57 -7.66
C HIS A 121 9.50 -7.34 -8.56
N GLN A 122 10.26 -6.28 -8.31
CA GLN A 122 10.15 -5.04 -9.07
C GLN A 122 10.76 -5.20 -10.47
N GLN A 123 9.95 -5.05 -11.52
CA GLN A 123 10.41 -4.93 -12.90
C GLN A 123 10.39 -3.44 -13.31
N PRO A 124 11.10 -3.05 -14.40
CA PRO A 124 11.17 -1.65 -14.85
C PRO A 124 9.80 -0.97 -15.01
N ASP A 125 8.78 -1.71 -15.47
CA ASP A 125 7.44 -1.19 -15.74
C ASP A 125 6.43 -1.45 -14.61
N THR A 126 6.86 -2.04 -13.49
CA THR A 126 5.96 -2.38 -12.39
C THR A 126 5.48 -1.13 -11.64
N LEU A 127 6.39 -0.23 -11.26
CA LEU A 127 6.04 1.02 -10.56
C LEU A 127 5.69 2.08 -11.59
N ARG A 128 4.41 2.48 -11.64
CA ARG A 128 3.92 3.46 -12.61
C ARG A 128 3.48 4.79 -11.98
N TYR A 129 3.26 4.79 -10.66
CA TYR A 129 2.78 5.96 -9.92
C TYR A 129 3.65 6.22 -8.68
N LEU A 130 4.05 7.48 -8.50
CA LEU A 130 4.80 8.00 -7.34
C LEU A 130 4.23 9.36 -6.91
#